data_AF-A0AA38KLL4-F1
#
_entry.id   AF-A0AA38KLL4-F1
#
_cell.length_a   1.000
_cell.length_b   1.000
_cell.length_c   1.000
_cell.angle_alpha   90.00
_cell.angle_beta   90.00
_cell.angle_gamma   90.00
#
_symmetry.space_group_name_H-M   'P 1'
#
loop_
_entity.id
_entity.type
_entity.pdbx_description
1 polymer ?
#
loop_
_entity_poly.entity_id
_entity_poly.type
_entity_poly.pdbx_seq_one_letter_code
_entity_poly.pdbx_strand_id
1 'polypeptide(L)'
;MNSHQSYLHSPASSLSYTSQSDGSSWDNFSRVTPRAPGDVPSAVRNLLLSMKQLQEALKHWSVGHVTEAQVSDVYVQIGTDFNATLHAFTYHKIDLSDLHSIPKELRAVLEQCLGEDPSPQVLAIFMPQVRQVLHRLLRGLQSRQDAWRAVGGQMPMIPIDPR
;
A
#
# COMPACT_ATOMS: atom_id res chain seq x y z
N MET A 1 -48.06 35.68 -44.62
CA MET A 1 -48.94 34.51 -44.43
C MET A 1 -48.18 33.52 -43.54
N ASN A 2 -48.17 33.83 -42.24
CA ASN A 2 -48.91 33.12 -41.18
C ASN A 2 -48.10 31.92 -40.69
N SER A 3 -47.33 32.09 -39.61
CA SER A 3 -47.78 31.99 -38.20
C SER A 3 -47.94 30.55 -37.76
N HIS A 4 -47.02 30.02 -36.94
CA HIS A 4 -47.33 29.05 -35.89
C HIS A 4 -46.35 29.23 -34.71
N GLN A 5 -46.86 29.90 -33.67
CA GLN A 5 -46.44 29.89 -32.25
C GLN A 5 -46.98 28.56 -31.65
N SER A 6 -46.38 27.81 -30.73
CA SER A 6 -46.03 28.04 -29.30
C SER A 6 -45.52 26.64 -28.80
N TYR A 7 -44.74 26.42 -27.73
CA TYR A 7 -45.09 26.53 -26.31
C TYR A 7 -43.83 26.28 -25.43
N LEU A 8 -43.66 27.14 -24.42
CA LEU A 8 -43.23 26.90 -23.02
C LEU A 8 -42.43 25.65 -22.64
N HIS A 9 -41.23 25.84 -22.05
CA HIS A 9 -40.93 25.33 -20.71
C HIS A 9 -39.72 26.03 -20.07
N SER A 10 -39.93 26.68 -18.93
CA SER A 10 -38.87 27.02 -17.97
C SER A 10 -38.63 25.82 -17.06
N PRO A 11 -37.39 25.56 -16.61
CA PRO A 11 -37.25 24.98 -15.28
C PRO A 11 -36.55 25.94 -14.31
N ALA A 12 -37.16 25.97 -13.14
CA ALA A 12 -36.81 26.71 -11.95
C ALA A 12 -35.36 26.54 -11.48
N SER A 13 -34.86 27.61 -10.87
CA SER A 13 -33.76 27.62 -9.92
C SER A 13 -33.90 26.47 -8.91
N SER A 14 -32.90 25.57 -8.87
CA SER A 14 -32.73 24.65 -7.75
C SER A 14 -31.46 25.05 -7.01
N LEU A 15 -31.66 25.73 -5.86
CA LEU A 15 -30.67 25.78 -4.80
C LEU A 15 -30.36 24.34 -4.39
N SER A 16 -29.14 23.89 -4.66
CA SER A 16 -28.56 22.74 -3.97
C SER A 16 -27.70 23.29 -2.84
N TYR A 17 -28.28 23.30 -1.64
CA TYR A 17 -27.50 23.23 -0.42
C TYR A 17 -26.78 21.87 -0.45
N THR A 18 -25.47 21.86 -0.31
CA THR A 18 -24.76 20.62 0.01
C THR A 18 -24.01 20.86 1.29
N SER A 19 -24.60 20.33 2.36
CA SER A 19 -24.04 20.27 3.69
C SER A 19 -22.67 19.59 3.65
N GLN A 20 -21.72 20.22 4.33
CA GLN A 20 -20.45 19.63 4.73
C GLN A 20 -20.72 18.25 5.36
N SER A 21 -20.25 17.22 4.68
CA SER A 21 -20.06 15.90 5.25
C SER A 21 -18.60 15.83 5.69
N ASP A 22 -18.41 15.64 6.99
CA ASP A 22 -17.17 15.19 7.61
C ASP A 22 -16.81 13.83 6.99
N GLY A 23 -16.00 13.88 5.93
CA GLY A 23 -15.54 12.72 5.19
C GLY A 23 -14.07 12.49 5.51
N SER A 24 -13.82 11.58 6.46
CA SER A 24 -12.52 10.99 6.74
C SER A 24 -11.74 10.76 5.44
N SER A 25 -10.61 11.44 5.31
CA SER A 25 -9.83 11.59 4.07
C SER A 25 -9.07 10.31 3.71
N TRP A 26 -9.79 9.22 3.43
CA TRP A 26 -9.23 7.94 2.98
C TRP A 26 -9.65 7.59 1.54
N ASP A 27 -10.39 8.45 0.84
CA ASP A 27 -10.95 8.19 -0.50
C ASP A 27 -9.97 8.40 -1.68
N ASN A 28 -8.65 8.30 -1.46
CA ASN A 28 -7.63 8.55 -2.50
C ASN A 28 -6.68 7.37 -2.73
N PHE A 29 -7.14 6.12 -2.57
CA PHE A 29 -6.27 4.94 -2.69
C PHE A 29 -6.37 4.18 -4.02
N SER A 30 -7.18 4.61 -4.99
CA SER A 30 -7.33 3.89 -6.27
C SER A 30 -7.04 4.77 -7.48
N ARG A 31 -5.76 5.12 -7.67
CA ARG A 31 -5.22 5.42 -9.00
C ARG A 31 -4.04 4.51 -9.29
N VAL A 32 -4.34 3.25 -9.58
CA VAL A 32 -3.38 2.31 -10.16
C VAL A 32 -3.14 2.71 -11.61
N THR A 33 -2.05 3.45 -11.86
CA THR A 33 -1.54 3.61 -13.23
C THR A 33 -0.90 2.29 -13.68
N PRO A 34 -1.15 1.81 -14.92
CA PRO A 34 -0.47 0.63 -15.44
C PRO A 34 1.01 0.98 -15.57
N ARG A 35 1.82 0.33 -14.73
CA ARG A 35 3.21 0.71 -14.51
C ARG A 35 4.11 0.06 -15.57
N ALA A 36 5.06 0.83 -16.08
CA ALA A 36 6.03 0.33 -17.06
C ALA A 36 6.80 -0.88 -16.48
N PRO A 37 6.89 -2.00 -17.21
CA PRO A 37 7.69 -3.15 -16.77
C PRO A 37 9.15 -2.73 -16.62
N GLY A 38 9.77 -3.03 -15.47
CA GLY A 38 11.20 -2.79 -15.23
C GLY A 38 11.56 -1.54 -14.41
N ASP A 39 10.60 -0.72 -13.98
CA ASP A 39 10.88 0.36 -13.03
C ASP A 39 11.11 -0.20 -11.62
N VAL A 40 12.36 -0.50 -11.28
CA VAL A 40 12.73 -1.01 -9.94
C VAL A 40 12.56 0.07 -8.85
N PRO A 41 13.04 1.31 -9.03
CA PRO A 41 12.96 2.35 -8.00
C PRO A 41 11.55 2.61 -7.47
N SER A 42 10.56 2.79 -8.35
CA SER A 42 9.21 3.08 -7.84
C SER A 42 8.52 1.84 -7.26
N ALA A 43 9.00 0.63 -7.57
CA ALA A 43 8.40 -0.63 -7.09
C ALA A 43 8.80 -0.83 -5.65
N VAL A 44 10.10 -0.66 -5.40
CA VAL A 44 10.67 -0.65 -4.06
C VAL A 44 10.07 0.49 -3.24
N ARG A 45 9.95 1.70 -3.79
CA ARG A 45 9.34 2.83 -3.06
C ARG A 45 7.90 2.51 -2.64
N ASN A 46 7.07 1.96 -3.53
CA ASN A 46 5.69 1.61 -3.20
C ASN A 46 5.63 0.49 -2.15
N LEU A 47 6.45 -0.56 -2.30
CA LEU A 47 6.53 -1.65 -1.35
C LEU A 47 6.89 -1.16 0.07
N LEU A 48 7.88 -0.26 0.17
CA LEU A 48 8.25 0.36 1.45
C LEU A 48 7.13 1.20 2.04
N LEU A 49 6.40 1.94 1.21
CA LEU A 49 5.27 2.75 1.65
C LEU A 49 4.13 1.87 2.19
N SER A 50 3.73 0.83 1.46
CA SER A 50 2.69 -0.11 1.86
C SER A 50 3.07 -0.85 3.15
N MET A 51 4.35 -1.16 3.35
CA MET A 51 4.85 -1.71 4.62
C MET A 51 4.73 -0.73 5.79
N LYS A 52 5.06 0.54 5.56
CA LYS A 52 4.90 1.59 6.58
C LYS A 52 3.42 1.76 6.93
N GLN A 53 2.55 1.71 5.93
CA GLN A 53 1.10 1.74 6.13
C GLN A 53 0.60 0.55 6.94
N LEU A 54 1.13 -0.66 6.71
CA LEU A 54 0.77 -1.83 7.51
C LEU A 54 1.13 -1.65 8.99
N GLN A 55 2.33 -1.14 9.29
CA GLN A 55 2.72 -0.86 10.67
C GLN A 55 1.78 0.15 11.33
N GLU A 56 1.36 1.17 10.61
CA GLU A 56 0.45 2.19 11.13
C GLU A 56 -0.98 1.66 11.29
N ALA A 57 -1.47 0.88 10.33
CA ALA A 57 -2.75 0.20 10.40
C ALA A 57 -2.82 -0.76 11.60
N LEU A 58 -1.74 -1.50 11.87
CA LEU A 58 -1.64 -2.36 13.06
C LEU A 58 -1.69 -1.57 14.37
N LYS A 59 -1.02 -0.42 14.45
CA LYS A 59 -1.13 0.47 15.62
C LYS A 59 -2.55 0.96 15.83
N HIS A 60 -3.20 1.45 14.77
CA HIS A 60 -4.59 1.89 14.85
C HIS A 60 -5.56 0.76 15.16
N TRP A 61 -5.32 -0.44 14.64
CA TRP A 61 -6.09 -1.64 14.99
C TRP A 61 -5.99 -1.96 16.47
N SER A 62 -4.79 -1.87 17.07
CA SER A 62 -4.57 -2.16 18.50
C SER A 62 -5.33 -1.23 19.45
N VAL A 63 -5.78 -0.06 18.99
CA VAL A 63 -6.60 0.88 19.75
C VAL A 63 -8.05 0.95 19.25
N GLY A 64 -8.46 0.04 18.35
CA GLY A 64 -9.82 -0.05 17.82
C GLY A 64 -10.21 1.01 16.79
N HIS A 65 -9.25 1.78 16.26
CA HIS A 65 -9.50 2.82 15.25
C HIS A 65 -9.62 2.27 13.82
N VAL A 66 -9.05 1.10 13.56
CA VAL A 66 -9.03 0.43 12.25
C VAL A 66 -9.50 -1.01 12.44
N THR A 67 -10.28 -1.54 11.49
CA THR A 67 -10.79 -2.91 11.56
C THR A 67 -9.78 -3.90 10.98
N GLU A 68 -9.91 -5.18 11.38
CA GLU A 68 -9.12 -6.28 10.80
C GLU A 68 -9.16 -6.30 9.27
N ALA A 69 -10.34 -6.04 8.68
CA ALA A 69 -10.52 -6.00 7.22
C ALA A 69 -9.62 -4.96 6.56
N GLN A 70 -9.52 -3.76 7.14
CA GLN A 70 -8.66 -2.70 6.61
C GLN A 70 -7.17 -3.04 6.73
N VAL A 71 -6.75 -3.69 7.82
CA VAL A 71 -5.37 -4.20 7.95
C VAL A 71 -5.09 -5.25 6.86
N SER A 72 -6.08 -6.11 6.61
CA SER A 72 -6.00 -7.14 5.57
C SER A 72 -5.92 -6.54 4.16
N ASP A 73 -6.65 -5.46 3.88
CA ASP A 73 -6.58 -4.73 2.60
C ASP A 73 -5.17 -4.18 2.35
N VAL A 74 -4.53 -3.59 3.37
CA VAL A 74 -3.14 -3.12 3.28
C VAL A 74 -2.19 -4.28 3.03
N TYR A 75 -2.41 -5.45 3.65
CA TYR A 75 -1.63 -6.65 3.37
C TYR A 75 -1.77 -7.13 1.91
N VAL A 76 -2.98 -7.10 1.34
CA VAL A 76 -3.20 -7.43 -0.08
C VAL A 76 -2.43 -6.46 -0.99
N GLN A 77 -2.41 -5.17 -0.64
CA GLN A 77 -1.64 -4.16 -1.36
C GLN A 77 -0.12 -4.45 -1.31
N ILE A 78 0.41 -4.86 -0.15
CA ILE A 78 1.83 -5.29 -0.03
C ILE A 78 2.13 -6.46 -0.95
N GLY A 79 1.25 -7.46 -1.04
CA GLY A 79 1.42 -8.59 -1.96
C GLY A 79 1.49 -8.13 -3.43
N THR A 80 0.65 -7.17 -3.80
CA THR A 80 0.63 -6.57 -5.14
C THR A 80 1.93 -5.81 -5.44
N ASP A 81 2.38 -4.95 -4.51
CA ASP A 81 3.63 -4.20 -4.65
C ASP A 81 4.87 -5.10 -4.65
N PHE A 82 4.82 -6.20 -3.88
CA PHE A 82 5.87 -7.21 -3.85
C PHE A 82 5.98 -7.90 -5.21
N ASN A 83 4.86 -8.31 -5.81
CA ASN A 83 4.87 -8.91 -7.14
C ASN A 83 5.35 -7.93 -8.22
N ALA A 84 4.96 -6.66 -8.12
CA ALA A 84 5.47 -5.61 -9.01
C ALA A 84 6.99 -5.42 -8.86
N THR A 85 7.51 -5.53 -7.64
CA THR A 85 8.96 -5.50 -7.36
C THR A 85 9.65 -6.72 -7.96
N LEU A 86 9.09 -7.91 -7.76
CA LEU A 86 9.58 -9.16 -8.35
C LEU A 86 9.70 -9.07 -9.87
N HIS A 87 8.63 -8.60 -10.54
CA HIS A 87 8.62 -8.41 -11.99
C HIS A 87 9.66 -7.38 -12.44
N ALA A 88 9.81 -6.26 -11.71
CA ALA A 88 10.76 -5.21 -12.05
C ALA A 88 12.21 -5.71 -11.99
N PHE A 89 12.60 -6.45 -10.95
CA PHE A 89 13.95 -7.01 -10.85
C PHE A 89 14.17 -8.19 -11.82
N THR A 90 13.16 -9.02 -12.06
CA THR A 90 13.23 -10.13 -13.04
C THR A 90 13.48 -9.61 -14.46
N TYR A 91 12.92 -8.45 -14.82
CA TYR A 91 13.20 -7.76 -16.07
C TYR A 91 14.70 -7.48 -16.26
N HIS A 92 15.40 -7.17 -15.17
CA HIS A 92 16.85 -6.93 -15.13
C HIS A 92 17.68 -8.18 -14.82
N LYS A 93 17.09 -9.38 -14.90
CA LYS A 93 17.75 -10.66 -14.61
C LYS A 93 18.30 -10.78 -13.19
N ILE A 94 17.70 -10.05 -12.24
CA ILE A 94 18.03 -10.13 -10.82
C ILE A 94 17.00 -11.04 -10.13
N ASP A 95 17.42 -12.23 -9.71
CA ASP A 95 16.52 -13.29 -9.19
C ASP A 95 16.16 -13.09 -7.72
N LEU A 96 14.91 -12.76 -7.36
CA LEU A 96 14.42 -12.51 -5.98
C LEU A 96 13.80 -13.74 -5.30
N SER A 97 14.10 -14.96 -5.76
CA SER A 97 13.46 -16.17 -5.26
C SER A 97 13.59 -16.39 -3.75
N ASP A 98 14.67 -15.93 -3.12
CA ASP A 98 14.88 -15.95 -1.67
C ASP A 98 13.88 -15.12 -0.86
N LEU A 99 13.19 -14.16 -1.50
CA LEU A 99 12.20 -13.31 -0.83
C LEU A 99 10.76 -13.81 -1.00
N HIS A 100 10.53 -14.84 -1.81
CA HIS A 100 9.18 -15.37 -2.06
C HIS A 100 8.47 -15.91 -0.81
N SER A 101 9.22 -16.32 0.22
CA SER A 101 8.63 -16.78 1.49
C SER A 101 8.08 -15.64 2.35
N ILE A 102 8.57 -14.41 2.14
CA ILE A 102 8.28 -13.26 3.00
C ILE A 102 6.79 -12.93 3.08
N PRO A 103 6.03 -12.82 1.97
CA PRO A 103 4.60 -12.56 2.05
C PRO A 103 3.84 -13.65 2.84
N LYS A 104 4.26 -14.91 2.71
CA LYS A 104 3.67 -16.04 3.42
C LYS A 104 3.98 -15.98 4.93
N GLU A 105 5.21 -15.65 5.29
CA GLU A 105 5.60 -15.42 6.69
C GLU A 105 4.82 -14.25 7.30
N LEU A 106 4.69 -13.14 6.57
CA LEU A 106 3.91 -11.98 7.01
C LEU A 106 2.44 -12.35 7.24
N ARG A 107 1.84 -13.11 6.32
CA ARG A 107 0.47 -13.59 6.45
C ARG A 107 0.26 -14.38 7.74
N ALA A 108 1.15 -15.33 8.03
CA ALA A 108 1.03 -16.17 9.22
C ALA A 108 1.05 -15.35 10.51
N VAL A 109 1.94 -14.35 10.59
CA VAL A 109 2.02 -13.43 11.74
C VAL A 109 0.76 -12.56 11.85
N LEU A 110 0.27 -12.03 10.73
CA LEU A 110 -0.95 -11.21 10.70
C LEU A 110 -2.20 -12.01 11.07
N GLU A 111 -2.33 -13.23 10.56
CA GLU A 111 -3.45 -14.13 10.85
C GLU A 111 -3.52 -14.47 12.35
N GLN A 112 -2.38 -14.71 12.99
CA GLN A 112 -2.30 -14.90 14.43
C GLN A 112 -2.61 -13.61 15.22
N CYS A 113 -2.10 -12.47 14.76
CA CYS A 113 -2.32 -11.19 15.45
C CYS A 113 -3.77 -10.73 15.36
N LEU A 114 -4.40 -10.86 14.20
CA LEU A 114 -5.76 -10.38 13.92
C LEU A 114 -6.83 -11.34 14.45
N GLY A 115 -6.47 -12.60 14.72
CA GLY A 115 -7.36 -13.56 15.40
C GLY A 115 -7.53 -13.31 16.90
N GLU A 116 -6.74 -12.41 17.50
CA GLU A 116 -6.83 -12.01 18.91
C GLU A 116 -7.65 -10.72 19.06
N ASP A 117 -8.06 -10.41 20.29
CA ASP A 117 -8.76 -9.15 20.58
C ASP A 117 -7.82 -7.94 20.42
N PRO A 118 -8.27 -6.87 19.71
CA PRO A 118 -7.44 -5.70 19.44
C PRO A 118 -6.99 -5.03 20.73
N SER A 119 -5.70 -5.15 21.03
CA SER A 119 -5.09 -4.51 22.19
C SER A 119 -3.62 -4.13 21.94
N PRO A 120 -3.10 -3.07 22.60
CA PRO A 120 -1.69 -2.71 22.49
C PRO A 120 -0.75 -3.80 22.99
N GLN A 121 -1.19 -4.64 23.93
CA GLN A 121 -0.44 -5.77 24.47
C GLN A 121 -0.27 -6.87 23.43
N VAL A 122 -1.36 -7.25 22.73
CA VAL A 122 -1.31 -8.19 21.60
C VAL A 122 -0.35 -7.67 20.55
N LEU A 123 -0.49 -6.41 20.14
CA LEU A 123 0.39 -5.81 19.15
C LEU A 123 1.87 -5.87 19.60
N ALA A 124 2.18 -5.56 20.85
CA ALA A 124 3.54 -5.60 21.37
C ALA A 124 4.19 -7.00 21.29
N ILE A 125 3.40 -8.08 21.39
CA ILE A 125 3.87 -9.47 21.26
C ILE A 125 4.22 -9.81 19.81
N PHE A 126 3.44 -9.33 18.83
CA PHE A 126 3.63 -9.63 17.41
C PHE A 126 4.59 -8.66 16.69
N MET A 127 4.78 -7.44 17.19
CA MET A 127 5.68 -6.43 16.63
C MET A 127 7.13 -6.89 16.40
N PRO A 128 7.77 -7.69 17.29
CA PRO A 128 9.08 -8.27 17.02
C PRO A 128 9.11 -9.11 15.74
N GLN A 129 8.08 -9.93 15.50
CA GLN A 129 7.99 -10.81 14.33
C GLN A 129 7.74 -9.98 13.05
N VAL A 130 6.81 -9.03 13.10
CA VAL A 130 6.57 -8.09 11.98
C VAL A 130 7.86 -7.34 11.62
N ARG A 131 8.59 -6.80 12.62
CA ARG A 131 9.88 -6.14 12.40
C ARG A 131 10.93 -7.06 11.80
N GLN A 132 10.96 -8.33 12.17
CA GLN A 132 11.90 -9.31 11.63
C GLN A 132 11.63 -9.58 10.15
N VAL A 133 10.36 -9.80 9.78
CA VAL A 133 9.93 -10.03 8.39
C VAL A 133 10.27 -8.82 7.52
N LEU A 134 10.01 -7.60 8.02
CA LEU A 134 10.37 -6.36 7.34
C LEU A 134 11.88 -6.20 7.18
N HIS A 135 12.67 -6.46 8.22
CA HIS A 135 14.12 -6.40 8.14
C HIS A 135 14.70 -7.37 7.10
N ARG A 136 14.16 -8.59 6.99
CA ARG A 136 14.58 -9.56 5.97
C ARG A 136 14.33 -9.03 4.57
N LEU A 137 13.17 -8.41 4.35
CA LEU A 137 12.84 -7.83 3.05
C LEU A 137 13.76 -6.65 2.71
N LEU A 138 13.98 -5.73 3.66
CA LEU A 138 14.90 -4.60 3.48
C LEU A 138 16.31 -5.08 3.16
N ARG A 139 16.81 -6.08 3.88
CA ARG A 139 18.13 -6.68 3.64
C ARG A 139 18.20 -7.34 2.26
N GLY A 140 17.16 -8.07 1.87
CA GLY A 140 17.05 -8.71 0.56
C GLY A 140 17.13 -7.69 -0.57
N LEU A 141 16.38 -6.59 -0.46
CA LEU A 141 16.43 -5.49 -1.42
C LEU A 141 17.79 -4.77 -1.42
N GLN A 142 18.37 -4.53 -0.24
CA GLN A 142 19.66 -3.84 -0.11
C GLN A 142 20.82 -4.66 -0.69
N SER A 143 20.83 -5.99 -0.47
CA SER A 143 21.83 -6.88 -1.07
C SER A 143 21.86 -6.80 -2.61
N ARG A 144 20.77 -6.35 -3.22
CA ARG A 144 20.60 -6.20 -4.68
C ARG A 144 20.72 -4.76 -5.14
N GLN A 145 20.85 -3.82 -4.21
CA GLN A 145 21.10 -2.43 -4.51
C GLN A 145 22.48 -2.26 -5.17
N ASP A 146 23.48 -3.04 -4.74
CA ASP A 146 24.80 -3.06 -5.38
C ASP A 146 24.75 -3.69 -6.78
N ALA A 147 23.99 -4.79 -6.94
CA ALA A 147 23.74 -5.39 -8.25
C ALA A 147 23.03 -4.38 -9.19
N TRP A 148 22.02 -3.67 -8.70
CA TRP A 148 21.29 -2.64 -9.45
C TRP A 148 22.17 -1.43 -9.82
N ARG A 149 23.03 -0.99 -8.89
CA ARG A 149 24.03 0.05 -9.15
C ARG A 149 25.01 -0.38 -10.24
N ALA A 150 25.42 -1.64 -10.27
CA ALA A 150 26.29 -2.18 -11.31
C ALA A 150 25.63 -2.17 -12.71
N VAL A 151 24.30 -2.25 -12.80
CA VAL A 151 23.54 -2.11 -14.07
C VAL A 151 23.30 -0.63 -14.47
N GLY A 152 23.86 0.33 -13.73
CA GLY A 152 23.72 1.77 -14.00
C GLY A 152 22.46 2.41 -13.41
N GLY A 153 21.72 1.71 -12.55
CA GLY A 153 20.53 2.22 -11.90
C GLY A 153 20.85 3.15 -10.72
N GLN A 154 20.39 4.41 -10.77
CA GLN A 154 20.35 5.27 -9.59
C GLN A 154 19.13 4.92 -8.73
N MET A 155 19.34 4.09 -7.71
CA MET A 155 18.31 3.89 -6.68
C MET A 155 18.23 5.15 -5.81
N PRO A 156 17.03 5.71 -5.55
CA PRO A 156 16.89 6.70 -4.49
C PRO A 156 17.34 6.03 -3.20
N MET A 157 18.31 6.64 -2.52
CA MET A 157 18.83 6.11 -1.25
C MET A 157 17.65 5.89 -0.31
N ILE A 158 17.50 4.67 0.21
CA ILE A 158 16.52 4.37 1.25
C ILE A 158 17.15 4.87 2.55
N PRO A 159 16.68 5.98 3.14
CA PRO A 159 17.14 6.37 4.46
C PRO A 159 16.50 5.38 5.43
N ILE A 160 17.30 4.47 5.97
CA ILE A 160 16.90 3.69 7.15
C ILE A 160 16.93 4.70 8.29
N ASP A 161 15.76 5.12 8.77
CA ASP A 161 15.67 5.85 10.04
C ASP A 161 15.89 4.85 11.17
N PRO A 162 16.97 4.99 11.97
CA PRO A 162 17.25 4.10 13.08
C PRO A 162 16.50 4.58 14.34
N ARG A 163 15.16 4.55 14.33
CA ARG A 163 14.36 4.86 15.52
C ARG A 163 13.33 3.78 15.82
#